data_AF-A0A6I1JI18-F1
#
_entry.id   AF-A0A6I1JI18-F1
#
_cell.length_a   1.000
_cell.length_b   1.000
_cell.length_c   1.000
_cell.angle_alpha   90.00
_cell.angle_beta   90.00
_cell.angle_gamma   90.00
#
_symmetry.space_group_name_H-M   'P 1'
#
loop_
_entity.id
_entity.type
_entity.pdbx_description
1 polymer ?
#
loop_
_entity_poly.entity_id
_entity_poly.type
_entity_poly.pdbx_seq_one_letter_code
_entity_poly.pdbx_strand_id
1 'polypeptide(L)'
;MKPNELSSFRGPTPLKARLVMTTALPYANGPLHLGHAVEAIQADAFARHRRLSGQEVLFLGAEDCHGTAIELAAAAAGLRPEDAIAEVAAGHRRDYDALGISYDAYHSTHSAENAAVCAEVYAALRDNGHLVRRTTRQLYDAEAGRFLDDRRVRGTCPACGRHDQYGDACECGATYPAEALGDPVSMLSGTRPELREAEHVFLALDPVAGAISGSALACGTGA
;
A
#
# COMPACT_ATOMS: atom_id res chain seq x y z
N MET A 1 9.20 40.49 43.36
CA MET A 1 8.62 39.21 42.88
C MET A 1 9.70 38.15 43.08
N LYS A 2 9.46 37.10 43.88
CA LYS A 2 10.52 36.20 44.36
C LYS A 2 10.97 35.22 43.26
N PRO A 3 12.27 34.85 43.16
CA PRO A 3 12.82 34.03 42.06
C PRO A 3 12.50 32.52 42.10
N ASN A 4 11.35 32.07 42.61
CA ASN A 4 11.17 30.64 42.92
C ASN A 4 9.77 30.06 42.65
N GLU A 5 9.18 30.34 41.48
CA GLU A 5 7.93 29.70 41.02
C GLU A 5 8.07 28.94 39.69
N LEU A 6 9.27 28.43 39.39
CA LEU A 6 9.47 27.49 38.27
C LEU A 6 9.63 26.03 38.72
N SER A 7 9.56 25.75 40.02
CA SER A 7 9.72 24.39 40.58
C SER A 7 8.45 23.53 40.50
N SER A 8 7.34 24.05 39.98
CA SER A 8 6.06 23.34 39.89
C SER A 8 5.66 22.94 38.47
N PHE A 9 6.52 23.17 37.46
CA PHE A 9 6.37 22.46 36.18
C PHE A 9 6.73 20.99 36.40
N ARG A 10 5.75 20.22 36.89
CA ARG A 10 5.74 18.78 36.73
C ARG A 10 5.61 18.57 35.22
N GLY A 11 6.75 18.42 34.55
CA GLY A 11 6.80 17.90 33.19
C GLY A 11 5.95 16.61 33.13
N PRO A 12 5.37 16.28 31.96
CA PRO A 12 4.48 15.13 31.84
C PRO A 12 5.16 13.92 32.46
N THR A 13 4.43 13.24 33.37
CA THR A 13 4.80 11.95 33.94
C THR A 13 5.43 11.09 32.84
N PRO A 14 6.61 10.47 33.04
CA PRO A 14 7.27 9.74 31.97
C PRO A 14 6.29 8.70 31.44
N LEU A 15 5.89 8.87 30.18
CA LEU A 15 5.02 7.93 29.49
C LEU A 15 5.84 6.65 29.30
N LYS A 16 5.73 5.72 30.26
CA LYS A 16 6.30 4.35 30.20
C LYS A 16 5.75 3.50 29.04
N ALA A 17 5.01 4.09 28.10
CA ALA A 17 4.40 3.38 27.00
C ALA A 17 5.39 3.30 25.82
N ARG A 18 5.66 2.06 25.39
CA ARG A 18 6.38 1.75 24.15
C ARG A 18 5.47 2.08 22.99
N LEU A 19 5.99 2.78 21.99
CA LEU A 19 5.26 3.18 20.80
C LEU A 19 5.90 2.56 19.56
N VAL A 20 5.12 1.84 18.76
CA VAL A 20 5.53 1.41 17.41
C VAL A 20 4.86 2.35 16.42
N MET A 21 5.65 2.97 15.56
CA MET A 21 5.19 3.88 14.52
C MET A 21 5.61 3.35 13.16
N THR A 22 4.75 3.55 12.16
CA THR A 22 5.04 3.24 10.77
C THR A 22 4.62 4.41 9.88
N THR A 23 5.23 4.48 8.71
CA THR A 23 4.72 5.20 7.54
C THR A 23 4.14 4.20 6.56
N ALA A 24 3.40 4.69 5.56
CA ALA A 24 3.06 3.89 4.41
C ALA A 24 4.35 3.42 3.71
N LEU A 25 4.30 2.22 3.15
CA LEU A 25 5.43 1.63 2.44
C LEU A 25 5.45 2.20 1.01
N PRO A 26 6.48 2.95 0.58
CA PRO A 26 6.56 3.40 -0.80
C PRO A 26 6.67 2.21 -1.76
N TYR A 27 6.02 2.32 -2.92
CA TYR A 27 6.12 1.32 -3.97
C TYR A 27 7.50 1.35 -4.65
N ALA A 28 8.11 0.18 -4.80
CA ALA A 28 9.43 0.02 -5.42
C ALA A 28 9.40 0.02 -6.96
N ASN A 29 8.63 0.93 -7.56
CA ASN A 29 8.48 1.06 -9.03
C ASN A 29 8.86 2.44 -9.58
N GLY A 30 9.36 3.35 -8.74
CA GLY A 30 9.76 4.70 -9.14
C GLY A 30 10.35 5.49 -7.98
N PRO A 31 10.90 6.69 -8.22
CA PRO A 31 11.54 7.51 -7.18
C PRO A 31 10.51 8.16 -6.23
N LEU A 32 10.97 8.54 -5.04
CA LEU A 32 10.17 9.35 -4.11
C LEU A 32 9.84 10.73 -4.71
N HIS A 33 8.74 11.30 -4.22
CA HIS A 33 8.27 12.63 -4.57
C HIS A 33 7.81 13.37 -3.31
N LEU A 34 7.50 14.66 -3.42
CA LEU A 34 7.15 15.52 -2.28
C LEU A 34 6.00 14.97 -1.41
N GLY A 35 5.01 14.29 -2.00
CA GLY A 35 3.96 13.61 -1.22
C GLY A 35 4.50 12.62 -0.17
N HIS A 36 5.50 11.80 -0.53
CA HIS A 36 6.15 10.88 0.39
C HIS A 36 6.94 11.63 1.48
N ALA A 37 7.59 12.74 1.12
CA ALA A 37 8.33 13.55 2.07
C ALA A 37 7.42 14.18 3.13
N VAL A 38 6.22 14.64 2.75
CA VAL A 38 5.24 15.21 3.68
C VAL A 38 4.86 14.20 4.77
N GLU A 39 4.51 12.97 4.38
CA GLU A 39 4.18 11.92 5.35
C GLU A 39 5.36 11.58 6.26
N ALA A 40 6.54 11.33 5.67
CA ALA A 40 7.72 10.92 6.41
C ALA A 40 8.18 12.01 7.40
N ILE A 41 8.20 13.28 7.00
CA ILE A 41 8.58 14.41 7.88
C ILE A 41 7.58 14.57 9.01
N GLN A 42 6.28 14.45 8.75
CA GLN A 42 5.25 14.55 9.78
C GLN A 42 5.39 13.43 10.83
N ALA A 43 5.55 12.18 10.37
CA ALA A 43 5.74 11.04 11.24
C ALA A 43 7.04 11.16 12.05
N ASP A 44 8.13 11.59 11.41
CA ASP A 44 9.44 11.77 12.04
C ASP A 44 9.43 12.86 13.12
N ALA A 45 8.81 14.02 12.84
CA ALA A 45 8.66 15.09 13.82
C ALA A 45 7.91 14.61 15.08
N PHE A 46 6.86 13.80 14.88
CA PHE A 46 6.12 13.20 15.99
C PHE A 46 6.97 12.17 16.74
N ALA A 47 7.66 11.26 16.05
CA ALA A 47 8.55 10.27 16.67
C ALA A 47 9.62 10.95 17.53
N ARG A 48 10.26 12.01 17.02
CA ARG A 48 11.24 12.82 17.76
C ARG A 48 10.64 13.48 18.99
N HIS A 49 9.46 14.09 18.86
CA HIS A 49 8.76 14.68 20.00
C HIS A 49 8.45 13.65 21.10
N ARG A 50 8.03 12.45 20.71
CA ARG A 50 7.73 11.34 21.63
C ARG A 50 9.00 10.85 22.35
N ARG A 51 10.10 10.68 21.61
CA ARG A 51 11.41 10.34 22.18
C ARG A 51 11.89 11.43 23.17
N LEU A 52 11.78 12.71 22.82
CA LEU A 52 12.13 13.84 23.70
C LEU A 52 11.27 13.92 24.96
N SER A 53 10.04 13.42 24.89
CA SER A 53 9.12 13.32 26.03
C SER A 53 9.39 12.09 26.91
N GLY A 54 10.47 11.34 26.64
CA GLY A 54 10.90 10.17 27.43
C GLY A 54 10.22 8.85 27.04
N GLN A 55 9.54 8.77 25.90
CA GLN A 55 8.94 7.52 25.41
C GLN A 55 9.96 6.66 24.65
N GLU A 56 9.85 5.34 24.79
CA GLU A 56 10.51 4.38 23.90
C GLU A 56 9.71 4.30 22.59
N VAL A 57 10.34 4.70 21.48
CA VAL A 57 9.72 4.72 20.15
C VAL A 57 10.50 3.83 19.21
N LEU A 58 9.81 2.91 18.55
CA LEU A 58 10.28 2.15 17.38
C LEU A 58 9.58 2.71 16.14
N PHE A 59 10.29 3.48 15.34
CA PHE A 59 9.82 4.06 14.09
C PHE A 59 10.32 3.22 12.91
N LEU A 60 9.41 2.55 12.23
CA LEU A 60 9.73 1.52 11.23
C LEU A 60 9.22 1.93 9.85
N GLY A 61 9.99 1.61 8.81
CA GLY A 61 9.58 1.74 7.41
C GLY A 61 10.00 0.51 6.60
N ALA A 62 9.52 0.41 5.37
CA ALA A 62 9.95 -0.61 4.41
C ALA A 62 9.55 -0.24 2.99
N GLU A 63 10.14 -0.91 2.01
CA GLU A 63 9.72 -0.87 0.61
C GLU A 63 8.56 -1.86 0.34
N ASP A 64 7.56 -1.42 -0.42
CA ASP A 64 6.56 -2.30 -1.03
C ASP A 64 7.08 -2.82 -2.38
N CYS A 65 7.42 -4.10 -2.44
CA CYS A 65 8.23 -4.71 -3.49
C CYS A 65 7.46 -5.70 -4.37
N HIS A 66 6.14 -5.84 -4.19
CA HIS A 66 5.35 -6.85 -4.90
C HIS A 66 4.29 -6.26 -5.83
N GLY A 67 3.90 -7.05 -6.84
CA GLY A 67 2.82 -6.74 -7.75
C GLY A 67 3.26 -6.49 -9.19
N THR A 68 2.30 -6.60 -10.11
CA THR A 68 2.54 -6.55 -11.56
C THR A 68 3.14 -5.23 -12.03
N ALA A 69 2.93 -4.11 -11.31
CA ALA A 69 3.53 -2.83 -11.67
C ALA A 69 5.06 -2.84 -11.56
N ILE A 70 5.58 -3.51 -10.52
CA ILE A 70 7.02 -3.66 -10.29
C ILE A 70 7.62 -4.64 -11.30
N GLU A 71 6.94 -5.76 -11.56
CA GLU A 71 7.35 -6.72 -12.60
C GLU A 71 7.51 -6.04 -13.97
N LEU A 72 6.51 -5.25 -14.38
CA LEU A 72 6.54 -4.53 -15.66
C LEU A 72 7.59 -3.42 -15.70
N ALA A 73 7.79 -2.69 -14.60
CA ALA A 73 8.84 -1.68 -14.51
C ALA A 73 10.24 -2.29 -14.64
N ALA A 74 10.48 -3.42 -13.96
CA ALA A 74 11.73 -4.17 -14.07
C ALA A 74 11.96 -4.67 -15.51
N ALA A 75 10.93 -5.25 -16.14
CA ALA A 75 11.00 -5.71 -17.52
C ALA A 75 11.29 -4.57 -18.51
N ALA A 76 10.65 -3.41 -18.33
CA ALA A 76 10.90 -2.22 -19.15
C ALA A 76 12.33 -1.67 -19.00
N ALA A 77 12.92 -1.82 -17.81
CA ALA A 77 14.32 -1.48 -17.54
C ALA A 77 15.31 -2.57 -17.99
N GLY A 78 14.85 -3.72 -18.46
CA GLY A 78 15.70 -4.87 -18.80
C GLY A 78 16.40 -5.49 -17.58
N LEU A 79 15.82 -5.31 -16.39
CA LEU A 79 16.35 -5.77 -15.11
C LEU A 79 15.54 -6.96 -14.59
N ARG A 80 16.15 -7.76 -13.72
CA ARG A 80 15.38 -8.67 -12.88
C ARG A 80 14.58 -7.88 -11.85
N PRO A 81 13.41 -8.36 -11.40
CA PRO A 81 12.63 -7.70 -10.35
C PRO A 81 13.44 -7.42 -9.09
N GLU A 82 14.29 -8.37 -8.65
CA GLU A 82 15.10 -8.19 -7.44
C GLU A 82 16.16 -7.08 -7.59
N ASP A 83 16.75 -6.95 -8.79
CA ASP A 83 17.73 -5.90 -9.08
C ASP A 83 17.03 -4.54 -9.14
N ALA A 84 15.85 -4.47 -9.77
CA ALA A 84 15.06 -3.24 -9.89
C ALA A 84 14.60 -2.71 -8.53
N ILE A 85 14.04 -3.56 -7.66
CA ILE A 85 13.61 -3.12 -6.31
C ILE A 85 14.81 -2.71 -5.45
N ALA A 86 15.98 -3.35 -5.62
CA ALA A 86 17.19 -2.99 -4.89
C ALA A 86 17.72 -1.61 -5.30
N GLU A 87 17.67 -1.27 -6.59
CA GLU A 87 18.05 0.05 -7.09
C GLU A 87 17.13 1.15 -6.56
N VAL A 88 15.82 0.92 -6.62
CA VAL A 88 14.81 1.87 -6.10
C VAL A 88 14.95 2.05 -4.58
N ALA A 89 15.08 0.95 -3.83
CA ALA A 89 15.29 0.98 -2.38
C ALA A 89 16.54 1.77 -1.99
N ALA A 90 17.63 1.62 -2.74
CA ALA A 90 18.84 2.40 -2.51
C ALA A 90 18.62 3.89 -2.76
N GLY A 91 17.79 4.26 -3.75
CA GLY A 91 17.36 5.64 -4.00
C GLY A 91 16.54 6.20 -2.85
N HIS A 92 15.48 5.50 -2.46
CA HIS A 92 14.61 5.89 -1.35
C HIS A 92 15.37 6.07 -0.04
N ARG A 93 16.29 5.15 0.25
CA ARG A 93 17.13 5.25 1.45
C ARG A 93 18.00 6.51 1.43
N ARG A 94 18.65 6.82 0.31
CA ARG A 94 19.44 8.06 0.18
C ARG A 94 18.59 9.31 0.40
N ASP A 95 17.38 9.34 -0.16
CA ASP A 95 16.48 10.48 -0.05
C ASP A 95 15.98 10.67 1.39
N TYR A 96 15.58 9.60 2.07
CA TYR A 96 15.17 9.66 3.48
C TYR A 96 16.34 10.02 4.41
N ASP A 97 17.54 9.49 4.15
CA ASP A 97 18.75 9.86 4.90
C ASP A 97 19.07 11.35 4.70
N ALA A 98 18.94 11.88 3.47
CA ALA A 98 19.15 13.30 3.16
C ALA A 98 18.10 14.22 3.82
N LEU A 99 16.86 13.75 3.96
CA LEU A 99 15.80 14.42 4.72
C LEU A 99 15.98 14.29 6.23
N GLY A 100 16.89 13.44 6.70
CA GLY A 100 17.14 13.19 8.12
C GLY A 100 16.02 12.40 8.81
N ILE A 101 15.29 11.56 8.08
CA ILE A 101 14.22 10.73 8.65
C ILE A 101 14.83 9.66 9.56
N SER A 102 14.32 9.57 10.80
CA SER A 102 14.90 8.78 11.89
C SER A 102 14.22 7.44 12.11
N TYR A 103 14.08 6.65 11.03
CA TYR A 103 13.67 5.26 11.13
C TYR A 103 14.68 4.47 11.98
N ASP A 104 14.20 3.68 12.93
CA ASP A 104 15.00 2.72 13.70
C ASP A 104 15.31 1.47 12.87
N ALA A 105 14.39 1.09 11.97
CA ALA A 105 14.63 0.08 10.95
C ALA A 105 13.87 0.44 9.66
N TYR A 106 14.52 0.19 8.53
CA TYR A 106 13.93 0.33 7.21
C TYR A 106 14.17 -0.96 6.41
N HIS A 107 13.09 -1.65 6.03
CA HIS A 107 13.16 -3.01 5.51
C HIS A 107 12.50 -3.15 4.13
N SER A 108 12.05 -4.36 3.79
CA SER A 108 11.40 -4.68 2.52
C SER A 108 10.32 -5.72 2.76
N THR A 109 9.20 -5.57 2.06
CA THR A 109 8.16 -6.60 1.96
C THR A 109 8.65 -7.87 1.25
N HIS A 110 9.69 -7.77 0.41
CA HIS A 110 10.37 -8.94 -0.18
C HIS A 110 11.49 -9.46 0.73
N SER A 111 11.10 -9.91 1.92
CA SER A 111 11.98 -10.49 2.96
C SER A 111 11.47 -11.86 3.40
N ALA A 112 12.37 -12.67 3.96
CA ALA A 112 12.01 -14.00 4.48
C ALA A 112 11.05 -13.89 5.68
N GLU A 113 11.24 -12.86 6.50
CA GLU A 113 10.44 -12.51 7.65
C GLU A 113 9.00 -12.19 7.24
N ASN A 114 8.82 -11.30 6.26
CA ASN A 114 7.49 -10.95 5.78
C ASN A 114 6.80 -12.15 5.10
N ALA A 115 7.55 -12.94 4.33
CA ALA A 115 7.01 -14.16 3.71
C ALA A 115 6.49 -15.16 4.77
N ALA A 116 7.24 -15.35 5.86
CA ALA A 116 6.83 -16.22 6.96
C ALA A 116 5.56 -15.70 7.67
N VAL A 117 5.51 -14.40 7.98
CA VAL A 117 4.34 -13.77 8.63
C VAL A 117 3.12 -13.81 7.72
N CYS A 118 3.25 -13.50 6.42
CA CYS A 118 2.15 -13.60 5.48
C CYS A 118 1.61 -15.03 5.37
N ALA A 119 2.49 -16.04 5.35
CA ALA A 119 2.08 -17.44 5.33
C ALA A 119 1.33 -17.84 6.61
N GLU A 120 1.78 -17.37 7.77
CA GLU A 120 1.11 -17.59 9.06
C GLU A 120 -0.28 -16.94 9.09
N VAL A 121 -0.37 -15.66 8.72
CA VAL A 121 -1.65 -14.93 8.68
C VAL A 121 -2.62 -15.59 7.69
N TYR A 122 -2.14 -15.96 6.50
CA TYR A 122 -2.97 -16.66 5.52
C TYR A 122 -3.47 -18.02 6.06
N ALA A 123 -2.60 -18.80 6.69
CA ALA A 123 -2.98 -20.08 7.30
C ALA A 123 -4.01 -19.89 8.41
N ALA A 124 -3.82 -18.91 9.29
CA ALA A 124 -4.79 -18.58 10.33
C ALA A 124 -6.15 -18.17 9.75
N LEU A 125 -6.18 -17.30 8.73
CA LEU A 125 -7.42 -16.90 8.07
C LEU A 125 -8.13 -18.09 7.41
N ARG A 126 -7.37 -18.98 6.75
CA ARG A 126 -7.90 -20.20 6.13
C ARG A 126 -8.50 -21.14 7.18
N ASP A 127 -7.75 -21.44 8.24
CA ASP A 127 -8.10 -22.45 9.23
C ASP A 127 -9.27 -22.00 10.12
N ASN A 128 -9.47 -20.69 10.25
CA ASN A 128 -10.64 -20.10 10.90
C ASN A 128 -11.84 -19.84 9.94
N GLY A 129 -11.76 -20.30 8.68
CA GLY A 129 -12.89 -20.23 7.74
C GLY A 129 -13.17 -18.83 7.18
N HIS A 130 -12.20 -17.91 7.23
CA HIS A 130 -12.34 -16.55 6.71
C HIS A 130 -11.98 -16.40 5.23
N LEU A 131 -11.49 -17.48 4.58
CA LEU A 131 -11.15 -17.47 3.15
C LEU A 131 -12.19 -18.22 2.32
N VAL A 132 -12.66 -17.59 1.24
CA VAL A 132 -13.66 -18.16 0.33
C VAL A 132 -13.08 -18.23 -1.08
N ARG A 133 -13.16 -19.39 -1.73
CA ARG A 133 -12.82 -19.53 -3.15
C ARG A 133 -14.03 -19.20 -4.02
N ARG A 134 -13.84 -18.36 -5.03
CA ARG A 134 -14.87 -18.07 -6.04
C ARG A 134 -14.21 -18.00 -7.41
N THR A 135 -14.92 -18.47 -8.42
CA THR A 135 -14.52 -18.26 -9.81
C THR A 135 -15.05 -16.92 -10.28
N THR A 136 -14.18 -16.08 -10.82
CA THR A 136 -14.54 -14.79 -11.42
C THR A 136 -14.12 -14.78 -12.88
N ARG A 137 -14.77 -13.94 -13.67
CA ARG A 137 -14.39 -13.68 -15.05
C ARG A 137 -13.51 -12.44 -15.08
N GLN A 138 -12.38 -12.54 -15.74
CA GLN A 138 -11.42 -11.44 -15.88
C GLN A 138 -10.88 -11.41 -17.32
N LEU A 139 -10.58 -10.21 -17.79
CA LEU A 139 -9.95 -10.02 -19.10
C LEU A 139 -8.53 -10.59 -19.08
N TYR A 140 -8.19 -11.32 -20.13
CA TYR A 140 -6.93 -12.02 -20.30
C TYR A 140 -6.29 -11.64 -21.64
N ASP A 141 -5.03 -11.26 -21.58
CA ASP A 141 -4.21 -11.01 -22.76
C ASP A 141 -3.54 -12.32 -23.20
N ALA A 142 -3.97 -12.85 -24.34
CA ALA A 142 -3.45 -14.09 -24.89
C ALA A 142 -2.00 -13.99 -25.38
N GLU A 143 -1.56 -12.80 -25.79
CA GLU A 143 -0.20 -12.57 -26.27
C GLU A 143 0.77 -12.35 -25.11
N ALA A 144 0.37 -11.55 -24.11
CA ALA A 144 1.15 -11.37 -22.88
C ALA A 144 1.03 -12.54 -21.89
N GLY A 145 0.12 -13.50 -22.16
CA GLY A 145 -0.06 -14.72 -21.40
C GLY A 145 -0.58 -14.51 -19.97
N ARG A 146 -1.35 -13.44 -19.70
CA ARG A 146 -1.73 -13.07 -18.33
C ARG A 146 -3.08 -12.37 -18.21
N PHE A 147 -3.66 -12.42 -17.01
CA PHE A 147 -4.84 -11.64 -16.65
C PHE A 147 -4.52 -10.15 -16.52
N LEU A 148 -5.49 -9.30 -16.86
CA LEU A 148 -5.41 -7.84 -16.83
C LEU A 148 -6.25 -7.31 -15.67
N ASP A 149 -5.67 -6.52 -14.78
CA ASP A 149 -6.43 -5.65 -13.88
C ASP A 149 -7.02 -4.45 -14.65
N ASP A 150 -7.96 -3.77 -14.01
CA ASP A 150 -8.74 -2.70 -14.62
C ASP A 150 -7.88 -1.55 -15.18
N ARG A 151 -6.70 -1.29 -14.60
CA ARG A 151 -5.79 -0.22 -15.08
C ARG A 151 -5.02 -0.61 -16.34
N ARG A 152 -5.00 -1.91 -16.68
CA ARG A 152 -4.30 -2.45 -17.87
C ARG A 152 -5.24 -2.75 -19.03
N VAL A 153 -6.50 -2.34 -18.93
CA VAL A 153 -7.48 -2.40 -20.00
C VAL A 153 -7.91 -0.99 -20.36
N ARG A 154 -7.96 -0.70 -21.66
CA ARG A 154 -8.59 0.53 -22.16
C ARG A 154 -9.62 0.24 -23.22
N GLY A 155 -10.58 1.12 -23.39
CA GLY A 155 -11.61 0.98 -24.40
C GLY A 155 -12.53 2.18 -24.47
N THR A 156 -13.72 1.94 -24.99
CA THR A 156 -14.78 2.93 -25.16
C THR A 156 -15.75 2.87 -23.98
N CYS A 157 -15.97 4.00 -23.32
CA CYS A 157 -16.86 4.12 -22.18
C CYS A 157 -18.30 3.74 -22.57
N PRO A 158 -18.94 2.79 -21.85
CA PRO A 158 -20.30 2.36 -22.16
C PRO A 158 -21.36 3.43 -21.88
N ALA A 159 -21.06 4.41 -21.02
CA ALA A 159 -22.01 5.45 -20.63
C ALA A 159 -22.04 6.65 -21.59
N CYS A 160 -20.88 7.10 -22.08
CA CYS A 160 -20.78 8.33 -22.89
C CYS A 160 -20.13 8.14 -24.26
N GLY A 161 -19.64 6.94 -24.60
CA GLY A 161 -19.02 6.65 -25.89
C GLY A 161 -17.61 7.24 -26.08
N ARG A 162 -17.02 7.84 -25.05
CA ARG A 162 -15.65 8.35 -25.09
C ARG A 162 -14.65 7.21 -25.23
N HIS A 163 -13.72 7.31 -26.16
CA HIS A 163 -12.64 6.34 -26.37
C HIS A 163 -11.50 6.51 -25.35
N ASP A 164 -10.59 5.53 -25.32
CA ASP A 164 -9.35 5.55 -24.53
C ASP A 164 -9.58 5.74 -23.01
N GLN A 165 -10.58 5.05 -22.47
CA GLN A 165 -10.94 5.09 -21.05
C GLN A 165 -10.46 3.82 -20.34
N TYR A 166 -10.04 3.94 -19.09
CA TYR A 166 -9.62 2.81 -18.25
C TYR A 166 -10.80 1.89 -17.89
N GLY A 167 -10.47 0.67 -17.42
CA GLY A 167 -11.42 -0.41 -17.14
C GLY A 167 -12.37 -0.18 -15.97
N ASP A 168 -12.05 0.71 -15.04
CA ASP A 168 -12.81 0.92 -13.80
C ASP A 168 -13.63 2.23 -13.79
N ALA A 169 -13.17 3.25 -14.52
CA ALA A 169 -13.81 4.56 -14.55
C ALA A 169 -13.56 5.34 -15.84
N CYS A 170 -14.50 6.25 -16.14
CA CYS A 170 -14.39 7.23 -17.22
C CYS A 170 -14.22 8.65 -16.67
N GLU A 171 -13.56 9.51 -17.44
CA GLU A 171 -13.47 10.96 -17.17
C GLU A 171 -14.84 11.65 -17.06
N CYS A 172 -15.92 11.04 -17.56
CA CYS A 172 -17.29 11.55 -17.38
C CYS A 172 -17.88 11.26 -15.98
N GLY A 173 -17.14 10.58 -15.10
CA GLY A 173 -17.54 10.22 -13.74
C GLY A 173 -18.29 8.89 -13.60
N ALA A 174 -18.50 8.16 -14.71
CA ALA A 174 -19.09 6.83 -14.67
C ALA A 174 -18.09 5.78 -14.16
N THR A 175 -18.59 4.81 -13.40
CA THR A 175 -17.86 3.60 -13.00
C THR A 175 -18.50 2.38 -13.62
N TYR A 176 -17.70 1.39 -13.99
CA TYR A 176 -18.15 0.18 -14.66
C TYR A 176 -17.07 -0.91 -14.52
N PRO A 177 -17.41 -2.19 -14.70
CA PRO A 177 -16.41 -3.25 -14.78
C PRO A 177 -15.71 -3.23 -16.13
N ALA A 178 -14.44 -3.66 -16.19
CA ALA A 178 -13.64 -3.61 -17.43
C ALA A 178 -14.26 -4.40 -18.60
N GLU A 179 -15.04 -5.44 -18.32
CA GLU A 179 -15.78 -6.21 -19.33
C GLU A 179 -16.89 -5.43 -20.04
N ALA A 180 -17.33 -4.29 -19.49
CA ALA A 180 -18.33 -3.43 -20.08
C ALA A 180 -17.76 -2.41 -21.08
N LEU A 181 -16.43 -2.31 -21.19
CA LEU A 181 -15.79 -1.43 -22.19
C LEU A 181 -16.11 -1.91 -23.62
N GLY A 182 -16.49 -0.97 -24.49
CA GLY A 182 -16.56 -1.22 -25.92
C GLY A 182 -15.15 -1.29 -26.53
N ASP A 183 -14.92 -2.23 -27.44
CA ASP A 183 -13.63 -2.44 -28.10
C ASP A 183 -12.43 -2.42 -27.14
N PRO A 184 -12.40 -3.32 -26.12
CA PRO A 184 -11.34 -3.31 -25.14
C PRO A 184 -10.00 -3.69 -25.78
N VAL A 185 -8.93 -3.07 -25.30
CA VAL A 185 -7.55 -3.24 -25.75
C VAL A 185 -6.67 -3.42 -24.51
N SER A 186 -5.77 -4.40 -24.59
CA SER A 186 -4.72 -4.60 -23.58
C SER A 186 -3.67 -3.51 -23.66
N MET A 187 -3.35 -2.89 -22.52
CA MET A 187 -2.24 -1.94 -22.41
C MET A 187 -0.87 -2.61 -22.47
N LEU A 188 -0.80 -3.94 -22.47
CA LEU A 188 0.46 -4.69 -22.51
C LEU A 188 0.88 -5.05 -23.93
N SER A 189 0.00 -5.71 -24.69
CA SER A 189 0.27 -6.15 -26.06
C SER A 189 -0.39 -5.31 -27.14
N GLY A 190 -1.38 -4.48 -26.80
CA GLY A 190 -2.22 -3.78 -27.78
C GLY A 190 -3.26 -4.68 -28.46
N THR A 191 -3.40 -5.95 -28.05
CA THR A 191 -4.40 -6.86 -28.61
C THR A 191 -5.73 -6.77 -27.86
N ARG A 192 -6.79 -7.32 -28.48
CA ARG A 192 -8.11 -7.42 -27.85
C ARG A 192 -8.07 -8.54 -26.79
N PRO A 193 -8.34 -8.24 -25.51
CA PRO A 193 -8.35 -9.25 -24.47
C PRO A 193 -9.58 -10.16 -24.55
N GLU A 194 -9.43 -11.38 -24.03
CA GLU A 194 -10.46 -12.40 -23.95
C GLU A 194 -11.01 -12.49 -22.52
N LEU A 195 -12.29 -12.76 -22.35
CA LEU A 195 -12.86 -12.99 -21.03
C LEU A 195 -12.64 -14.44 -20.61
N ARG A 196 -11.85 -14.68 -19.55
CA ARG A 196 -11.53 -16.02 -19.03
C ARG A 196 -11.92 -16.16 -17.57
N GLU A 197 -12.19 -17.39 -17.15
CA GLU A 197 -12.46 -17.72 -15.75
C GLU A 197 -11.16 -17.92 -14.98
N ALA A 198 -11.10 -17.39 -13.76
CA ALA A 198 -10.02 -17.58 -12.81
C ALA A 198 -10.60 -17.88 -11.43
N GLU A 199 -10.00 -18.83 -10.71
CA GLU A 199 -10.32 -19.03 -9.30
C GLU A 199 -9.54 -18.01 -8.46
N HIS A 200 -10.25 -17.26 -7.62
CA HIS A 200 -9.67 -16.33 -6.67
C HIS A 200 -9.99 -16.73 -5.23
N VAL A 201 -9.07 -16.41 -4.32
CA VAL A 201 -9.26 -16.52 -2.88
C VAL A 201 -9.65 -15.16 -2.33
N PHE A 202 -10.83 -15.06 -1.73
CA PHE A 202 -11.36 -13.85 -1.12
C PHE A 202 -11.28 -13.93 0.40
N LEU A 203 -10.94 -12.81 1.04
CA LEU A 203 -11.13 -12.63 2.48
C LEU A 203 -12.57 -12.21 2.75
N ALA A 204 -13.31 -12.99 3.54
CA ALA A 204 -14.65 -12.64 3.98
C ALA A 204 -14.58 -11.59 5.10
N LEU A 205 -14.88 -10.33 4.76
CA LEU A 205 -14.87 -9.22 5.72
C LEU A 205 -16.18 -9.09 6.52
N ASP A 206 -17.30 -9.59 6.00
CA ASP A 206 -18.62 -9.49 6.66
C ASP A 206 -18.62 -10.00 8.12
N PRO A 207 -17.96 -11.13 8.45
CA PRO A 207 -17.92 -11.63 9.83
C PRO A 207 -17.23 -10.67 10.81
N VAL A 208 -16.34 -9.78 10.35
CA VAL A 208 -15.58 -8.83 11.19
C VAL A 208 -16.07 -7.39 11.07
N ALA A 209 -17.06 -7.12 10.21
CA ALA A 209 -17.58 -5.77 9.96
C ALA A 209 -18.02 -5.06 11.26
N GLY A 210 -18.67 -5.77 12.19
CA GLY A 210 -19.08 -5.20 13.47
C GLY A 210 -17.91 -4.73 14.35
N ALA A 211 -16.80 -5.47 14.36
CA ALA A 211 -15.59 -5.07 15.08
C ALA A 211 -14.93 -3.84 14.44
N ILE A 212 -14.89 -3.80 13.11
CA ILE A 212 -14.36 -2.66 12.35
C ILE A 212 -15.18 -1.40 12.62
N SER A 213 -16.52 -1.48 12.54
CA SER A 213 -17.40 -0.34 12.82
C SER A 213 -17.32 0.14 14.27
N GLY A 214 -17.24 -0.78 15.23
CA GLY A 214 -17.08 -0.43 16.65
C GLY A 214 -15.76 0.28 16.93
N SER A 215 -14.66 -0.16 16.32
CA SER A 215 -13.34 0.49 16.46
C SER A 215 -13.30 1.88 15.81
N ALA A 216 -13.95 2.07 14.66
CA ALA A 216 -13.99 3.36 13.99
C ALA A 216 -14.75 4.42 14.81
N LEU A 217 -15.81 4.01 15.52
CA LEU A 217 -16.60 4.89 16.38
C LEU A 217 -15.91 5.19 17.72
N ALA A 218 -15.11 4.27 18.26
CA ALA A 218 -14.37 4.47 19.51
C ALA A 218 -13.27 5.54 19.41
N CYS A 219 -12.78 5.86 18.21
CA CYS A 219 -11.89 7.00 17.97
C CYS A 219 -12.58 8.38 18.05
N GLY A 220 -13.91 8.44 18.17
CA GLY A 220 -14.69 9.69 18.09
C GLY A 220 -15.20 10.26 19.43
N THR A 221 -15.05 9.58 20.56
CA THR A 221 -15.71 9.99 21.83
C THR A 221 -14.74 10.29 22.98
N GLY A 222 -13.50 10.68 22.67
CA GLY A 222 -12.46 11.00 23.64
C GLY A 222 -12.06 12.48 23.72
N ALA A 223 -13.01 13.41 23.53
CA ALA A 223 -12.81 14.85 23.75
C ALA A 223 -13.71 15.35 24.87
#